data_AF-A0A3D2MLH0-F1
#
_entry.id   AF-A0A3D2MLH0-F1
#
_cell.length_a   1.000
_cell.length_b   1.000
_cell.length_c   1.000
_cell.angle_alpha   90.00
_cell.angle_beta   90.00
_cell.angle_gamma   90.00
#
_symmetry.space_group_name_H-M   'P 1'
#
loop_
_entity.id
_entity.type
_entity.pdbx_description
1 polymer ?
#
loop_
_entity_poly.entity_id
_entity_poly.type
_entity_poly.pdbx_seq_one_letter_code
_entity_poly.pdbx_strand_id
1 'polypeptide(L)'
;MVIVTLLFRGRNDAVDAQEIQHNHQILINRFVAVCQADERVVAAFLGGSYARDATDAYSDIDFGLITTDEAYDDFFAGREAFVRLLGEPAFLEVFNDYGFDIVFFTFPDGAECELVLGRASTFNHIHVGPYKVLLDKKRILEGAVFPWPAVAQDEQVETLRSLLYWFWHNLCHHFITPLARGQMWSAYGGLADLRLSCVNLARLRENFQAAAEGYEKVEKALAVEQLAPLEATCCPLERSAMLQAALVIVRFYQELAVPLARTHGIPSPADLDRVMSDRLEKLCDAYLS
;
A
#
# COMPACT_ATOMS: atom_id res chain seq x y z
N MET A 1 -27.14 -21.22 -26.71
CA MET A 1 -26.11 -20.67 -25.82
C MET A 1 -26.13 -19.17 -25.99
N VAL A 2 -26.71 -18.45 -25.03
CA VAL A 2 -26.96 -17.01 -25.14
C VAL A 2 -25.67 -16.28 -24.76
N ILE A 3 -25.10 -15.54 -25.69
CA ILE A 3 -24.03 -14.57 -25.41
C ILE A 3 -24.71 -13.38 -24.74
N VAL A 4 -24.52 -13.24 -23.43
CA VAL A 4 -24.87 -12.02 -22.71
C VAL A 4 -23.74 -11.03 -22.95
N THR A 5 -23.89 -10.17 -23.97
CA THR A 5 -23.07 -8.97 -24.12
C THR A 5 -23.55 -7.97 -23.07
N LEU A 6 -22.85 -7.87 -21.94
CA LEU A 6 -22.97 -6.71 -21.05
C LEU A 6 -22.42 -5.49 -21.80
N LEU A 7 -23.33 -4.75 -22.43
CA LEU A 7 -23.08 -3.38 -22.88
C LEU A 7 -22.95 -2.50 -21.63
N PHE A 8 -21.73 -2.34 -21.11
CA PHE A 8 -21.42 -1.15 -20.33
C PHE A 8 -21.55 0.04 -21.28
N ARG A 9 -22.67 0.77 -21.16
CA ARG A 9 -22.76 2.12 -21.75
C ARG A 9 -21.60 2.91 -21.18
N GLY A 10 -20.64 3.29 -22.02
CA GLY A 10 -19.62 4.27 -21.66
C GLY A 10 -20.33 5.54 -21.18
N ARG A 11 -20.27 5.78 -19.88
CA ARG A 11 -20.53 7.10 -19.31
C ARG A 11 -19.35 7.98 -19.69
N ASN A 12 -19.57 9.28 -19.75
CA ASN A 12 -18.58 10.20 -20.24
C ASN A 12 -17.60 10.47 -19.09
N ASP A 13 -16.46 9.79 -19.08
CA ASP A 13 -15.52 9.71 -17.93
C ASP A 13 -15.14 11.09 -17.34
N ALA A 14 -15.07 12.13 -18.18
CA ALA A 14 -14.75 13.49 -17.75
C ALA A 14 -15.88 14.20 -16.99
N VAL A 15 -17.15 13.89 -17.30
CA VAL A 15 -18.31 14.42 -16.59
C VAL A 15 -18.45 13.73 -15.23
N ASP A 16 -18.24 12.42 -15.21
CA ASP A 16 -18.26 11.61 -13.98
C ASP A 16 -17.15 12.05 -13.00
N ALA A 17 -15.93 12.35 -13.50
CA ALA A 17 -14.83 12.86 -12.67
C ALA A 17 -15.12 14.22 -12.02
N GLN A 18 -15.74 15.16 -12.76
CA GLN A 18 -16.13 16.46 -12.23
C GLN A 18 -17.25 16.34 -11.19
N GLU A 19 -18.20 15.44 -11.41
CA GLU A 19 -19.29 15.17 -10.47
C GLU A 19 -18.77 14.55 -9.17
N ILE A 20 -17.84 13.59 -9.25
CA ILE A 20 -17.17 12.99 -8.08
C ILE A 20 -16.45 14.08 -7.26
N GLN A 21 -15.64 14.92 -7.91
CA GLN A 21 -14.93 15.98 -7.22
C GLN A 21 -15.88 17.00 -6.56
N HIS A 22 -17.01 17.29 -7.21
CA HIS A 22 -18.04 18.15 -6.64
C HIS A 22 -18.69 17.53 -5.38
N ASN A 23 -19.01 16.24 -5.43
CA ASN A 23 -19.60 15.50 -4.30
C ASN A 23 -18.61 15.44 -3.12
N HIS A 24 -17.33 15.18 -3.39
CA HIS A 24 -16.29 15.24 -2.37
C HIS A 24 -16.20 16.61 -1.70
N GLN A 25 -16.28 17.71 -2.47
CA GLN A 25 -16.27 19.05 -1.89
C GLN A 25 -17.50 19.31 -1.01
N ILE A 26 -18.68 18.83 -1.39
CA ILE A 26 -19.90 18.92 -0.55
C ILE A 26 -19.69 18.15 0.76
N LEU A 27 -19.13 16.94 0.70
CA LEU A 27 -18.87 16.11 1.85
C LEU A 27 -17.84 16.76 2.80
N ILE A 28 -16.74 17.30 2.26
CA ILE A 28 -15.74 18.05 3.04
C ILE A 28 -16.39 19.26 3.74
N ASN A 29 -17.24 20.01 3.04
CA ASN A 29 -17.94 21.16 3.65
C ASN A 29 -18.87 20.73 4.78
N ARG A 30 -19.57 19.60 4.63
CA ARG A 30 -20.41 19.01 5.67
C ARG A 30 -19.58 18.57 6.87
N PHE A 31 -18.45 17.91 6.64
CA PHE A 31 -17.51 17.53 7.68
C PHE A 31 -17.02 18.73 8.49
N VAL A 32 -16.64 19.82 7.82
CA VAL A 32 -16.27 21.08 8.49
C VAL A 32 -17.41 21.63 9.35
N ALA A 33 -18.63 21.65 8.82
CA ALA A 33 -19.79 22.14 9.56
C ALA A 33 -20.08 21.32 10.82
N VAL A 34 -20.01 19.99 10.73
CA VAL A 34 -20.21 19.08 11.88
C VAL A 34 -19.08 19.26 12.90
N CYS A 35 -17.82 19.31 12.46
CA CYS A 35 -16.69 19.55 13.35
C CYS A 35 -16.75 20.93 14.04
N GLN A 36 -17.21 21.95 13.32
CA GLN A 36 -17.38 23.29 13.89
C GLN A 36 -18.41 23.30 15.01
N ALA A 37 -19.52 22.56 14.86
CA ALA A 37 -20.61 22.48 15.82
C ALA A 37 -20.31 21.60 17.05
N ASP A 38 -19.43 20.60 16.91
CA ASP A 38 -19.07 19.69 18.00
C ASP A 38 -18.01 20.32 18.93
N GLU A 39 -18.37 20.60 20.18
CA GLU A 39 -17.48 21.21 21.18
C GLU A 39 -16.29 20.32 21.56
N ARG A 40 -16.40 19.01 21.35
CA ARG A 40 -15.32 18.05 21.63
C ARG A 40 -14.19 18.15 20.62
N VAL A 41 -14.49 18.64 19.40
CA VAL A 41 -13.53 18.74 18.29
C VAL A 41 -12.73 20.04 18.42
N VAL A 42 -11.41 19.92 18.44
CA VAL A 42 -10.46 21.02 18.57
C VAL A 42 -9.95 21.47 17.21
N ALA A 43 -9.59 20.52 16.34
CA ALA A 43 -9.07 20.79 15.01
C ALA A 43 -9.40 19.66 14.04
N ALA A 44 -9.37 19.96 12.74
CA ALA A 44 -9.53 18.99 11.68
C ALA A 44 -8.73 19.40 10.44
N PHE A 45 -8.27 18.41 9.67
CA PHE A 45 -7.47 18.62 8.47
C PHE A 45 -7.75 17.55 7.41
N LEU A 46 -7.28 17.78 6.18
CA LEU A 46 -7.20 16.77 5.13
C LEU A 46 -5.77 16.24 5.02
N GLY A 47 -5.65 14.94 4.83
CA GLY A 47 -4.41 14.23 4.52
C GLY A 47 -4.32 13.80 3.05
N GLY A 48 -3.56 12.73 2.83
CA GLY A 48 -3.43 12.02 1.56
C GLY A 48 -3.32 12.86 0.30
N SER A 49 -4.19 12.59 -0.68
CA SER A 49 -4.13 13.21 -2.02
C SER A 49 -4.50 14.70 -1.99
N TYR A 50 -5.50 15.07 -1.19
CA TYR A 50 -6.00 16.44 -1.02
C TYR A 50 -4.99 17.38 -0.37
N ALA A 51 -4.16 16.86 0.55
CA ALA A 51 -3.09 17.64 1.15
C ALA A 51 -1.90 17.88 0.22
N ARG A 52 -1.75 17.05 -0.82
CA ARG A 52 -0.62 17.09 -1.76
C ARG A 52 -0.97 17.74 -3.10
N ASP A 53 -2.17 18.28 -3.23
CA ASP A 53 -2.73 18.80 -4.49
C ASP A 53 -2.59 17.79 -5.65
N ALA A 54 -2.75 16.50 -5.34
CA ALA A 54 -2.58 15.38 -6.26
C ALA A 54 -3.87 14.54 -6.42
N THR A 55 -5.01 15.13 -6.07
CA THR A 55 -6.33 14.49 -6.13
C THR A 55 -6.79 14.27 -7.56
N ASP A 56 -7.41 13.12 -7.80
CA ASP A 56 -8.09 12.75 -9.03
C ASP A 56 -9.43 12.04 -8.74
N ALA A 57 -10.08 11.50 -9.77
CA ALA A 57 -11.37 10.81 -9.65
C ALA A 57 -11.30 9.47 -8.89
N TYR A 58 -10.10 8.97 -8.60
CA TYR A 58 -9.88 7.71 -7.87
C TYR A 58 -9.40 7.94 -6.44
N SER A 59 -9.33 9.21 -6.02
CA SER A 59 -8.88 9.59 -4.70
C SER A 59 -10.00 9.46 -3.68
N ASP A 60 -9.69 8.80 -2.57
CA ASP A 60 -10.42 8.86 -1.31
C ASP A 60 -10.24 10.21 -0.60
N ILE A 61 -10.94 10.38 0.52
CA ILE A 61 -10.83 11.56 1.39
C ILE A 61 -10.29 11.16 2.76
N ASP A 62 -9.04 11.53 3.03
CA ASP A 62 -8.42 11.34 4.34
C ASP A 62 -8.75 12.51 5.28
N PHE A 63 -9.64 12.30 6.23
CA PHE A 63 -9.94 13.25 7.30
C PHE A 63 -9.08 12.99 8.54
N GLY A 64 -8.41 14.02 9.01
CA GLY A 64 -7.86 14.07 10.37
C GLY A 64 -8.76 14.85 11.30
N LEU A 65 -9.07 14.30 12.47
CA LEU A 65 -9.87 14.96 13.49
C LEU A 65 -9.20 14.83 14.86
N ILE A 66 -9.03 15.98 15.52
CA ILE A 66 -8.41 16.07 16.83
C ILE A 66 -9.46 16.53 17.84
N THR A 67 -9.68 15.72 18.87
CA THR A 67 -10.57 16.05 19.99
C THR A 67 -9.79 16.67 21.14
N THR A 68 -10.49 17.19 22.16
CA THR A 68 -9.86 17.37 23.47
C THR A 68 -9.42 16.01 24.03
N ASP A 69 -8.49 16.02 24.97
CA ASP A 69 -7.97 14.80 25.58
C ASP A 69 -9.08 14.03 26.33
N GLU A 70 -9.94 14.78 27.04
CA GLU A 70 -11.01 14.24 27.89
C GLU A 70 -12.18 13.67 27.07
N ALA A 71 -12.44 14.23 25.90
CA ALA A 71 -13.61 13.87 25.10
C ALA A 71 -13.34 12.74 24.11
N TYR A 72 -12.08 12.33 23.91
CA TYR A 72 -11.71 11.36 22.88
C TYR A 72 -12.42 10.02 23.05
N ASP A 73 -12.43 9.45 24.26
CA ASP A 73 -12.98 8.10 24.48
C ASP A 73 -14.49 8.08 24.22
N ASP A 74 -15.19 9.13 24.68
CA ASP A 74 -16.61 9.32 24.43
C ASP A 74 -16.90 9.61 22.94
N PHE A 75 -16.05 10.39 22.28
CA PHE A 75 -16.15 10.64 20.83
C PHE A 75 -15.96 9.35 20.05
N PHE A 76 -14.93 8.58 20.38
CA PHE A 76 -14.61 7.32 19.71
C PHE A 76 -15.72 6.30 19.91
N ALA A 77 -16.27 6.17 21.12
CA ALA A 77 -17.44 5.34 21.36
C ALA A 77 -18.66 5.76 20.51
N GLY A 78 -18.83 7.06 20.27
CA GLY A 78 -19.91 7.64 19.46
C GLY A 78 -19.58 7.86 17.98
N ARG A 79 -18.44 7.37 17.47
CA ARG A 79 -17.93 7.66 16.12
C ARG A 79 -18.90 7.32 14.99
N GLU A 80 -19.66 6.23 15.12
CA GLU A 80 -20.66 5.86 14.09
C GLU A 80 -21.76 6.91 13.98
N ALA A 81 -22.25 7.43 15.11
CA ALA A 81 -23.23 8.50 15.12
C ALA A 81 -22.65 9.79 14.51
N PHE A 82 -21.36 10.07 14.74
CA PHE A 82 -20.67 11.18 14.09
C PHE A 82 -20.61 11.02 12.56
N VAL A 83 -20.21 9.85 12.07
CA VAL A 83 -20.18 9.57 10.62
C VAL A 83 -21.57 9.70 9.99
N ARG A 84 -22.63 9.28 10.71
CA ARG A 84 -24.03 9.44 10.25
C ARG A 84 -24.46 10.90 10.07
N LEU A 85 -23.81 11.87 10.73
CA LEU A 85 -24.03 13.30 10.48
C LEU A 85 -23.50 13.73 9.11
N LEU A 86 -22.55 12.99 8.54
CA LEU A 86 -22.01 13.22 7.20
C LEU A 86 -22.88 12.56 6.11
N GLY A 87 -23.68 11.56 6.45
CA GLY A 87 -24.54 10.81 5.56
C GLY A 87 -24.73 9.39 6.06
N GLU A 88 -25.62 8.60 5.44
CA GLU A 88 -25.78 7.19 5.80
C GLU A 88 -24.70 6.35 5.09
N PRO A 89 -23.71 5.77 5.81
CA PRO A 89 -22.66 4.99 5.18
C PRO A 89 -23.18 3.65 4.67
N ALA A 90 -22.70 3.21 3.52
CA ALA A 90 -22.89 1.86 3.00
C ALA A 90 -21.91 0.84 3.63
N PHE A 91 -20.76 1.34 4.09
CA PHE A 91 -19.72 0.58 4.79
C PHE A 91 -19.13 1.44 5.90
N LEU A 92 -18.86 0.84 7.07
CA LEU A 92 -18.15 1.47 8.17
C LEU A 92 -17.43 0.42 9.00
N GLU A 93 -16.12 0.56 9.18
CA GLU A 93 -15.31 -0.32 10.04
C GLU A 93 -14.21 0.45 10.75
N VAL A 94 -13.65 -0.16 11.80
CA VAL A 94 -12.55 0.41 12.59
C VAL A 94 -11.28 -0.38 12.37
N PHE A 95 -10.17 0.33 12.30
CA PHE A 95 -8.84 -0.24 12.24
C PHE A 95 -7.92 0.45 13.24
N ASN A 96 -7.05 -0.33 13.92
CA ASN A 96 -6.18 0.18 14.97
C ASN A 96 -4.75 -0.41 14.99
N ASP A 97 -4.36 -1.18 13.96
CA ASP A 97 -3.03 -1.83 13.97
C ASP A 97 -1.86 -0.84 13.75
N TYR A 98 -2.14 0.41 13.36
CA TYR A 98 -1.13 1.46 13.18
C TYR A 98 -0.78 2.22 14.46
N GLY A 99 -1.34 1.83 15.61
CA GLY A 99 -1.12 2.51 16.89
C GLY A 99 -1.93 3.80 17.05
N PHE A 100 -2.88 4.05 16.16
CA PHE A 100 -3.91 5.08 16.24
C PHE A 100 -5.21 4.56 15.65
N ASP A 101 -6.32 5.24 15.96
CA ASP A 101 -7.64 4.81 15.54
C ASP A 101 -8.02 5.42 14.18
N ILE A 102 -8.43 4.54 13.25
CA ILE A 102 -8.97 4.90 11.94
C ILE A 102 -10.39 4.36 11.81
N VAL A 103 -11.30 5.19 11.33
CA VAL A 103 -12.63 4.76 10.87
C VAL A 103 -12.66 4.81 9.35
N PHE A 104 -12.79 3.66 8.72
CA PHE A 104 -13.03 3.53 7.29
C PHE A 104 -14.51 3.59 7.02
N PHE A 105 -14.95 4.39 6.06
CA PHE A 105 -16.35 4.43 5.65
C PHE A 105 -16.51 4.79 4.18
N THR A 106 -17.57 4.25 3.57
CA THR A 106 -17.92 4.49 2.17
C THR A 106 -19.38 4.87 2.07
N PHE A 107 -19.70 5.91 1.30
CA PHE A 107 -21.08 6.32 1.02
C PHE A 107 -21.64 5.63 -0.23
N PRO A 108 -22.98 5.58 -0.39
CA PRO A 108 -23.62 4.96 -1.55
C PRO A 108 -23.27 5.59 -2.92
N ASP A 109 -22.75 6.82 -2.92
CA ASP A 109 -22.26 7.50 -4.13
C ASP A 109 -20.83 7.09 -4.52
N GLY A 110 -20.19 6.21 -3.74
CA GLY A 110 -18.84 5.72 -3.96
C GLY A 110 -17.75 6.56 -3.31
N ALA A 111 -18.08 7.62 -2.57
CA ALA A 111 -17.09 8.38 -1.83
C ALA A 111 -16.50 7.49 -0.70
N GLU A 112 -15.22 7.16 -0.83
CA GLU A 112 -14.43 6.45 0.17
C GLU A 112 -13.72 7.47 1.08
N CYS A 113 -13.75 7.21 2.39
CA CYS A 113 -13.22 8.12 3.39
C CYS A 113 -12.51 7.36 4.51
N GLU A 114 -11.44 7.99 4.99
CA GLU A 114 -10.78 7.61 6.24
C GLU A 114 -10.97 8.73 7.25
N LEU A 115 -11.23 8.39 8.52
CA LEU A 115 -11.21 9.33 9.64
C LEU A 115 -10.19 8.86 10.66
N VAL A 116 -9.03 9.51 10.66
CA VAL A 116 -7.99 9.31 11.68
C VAL A 116 -8.27 10.22 12.88
N LEU A 117 -8.17 9.65 14.09
CA LEU A 117 -8.53 10.32 15.32
C LEU A 117 -7.32 10.56 16.21
N GLY A 118 -7.19 11.77 16.74
CA GLY A 118 -6.11 12.15 17.64
C GLY A 118 -6.60 12.91 18.87
N ARG A 119 -5.78 12.86 19.92
CA ARG A 119 -5.95 13.67 21.13
C ARG A 119 -5.16 14.97 21.01
N ALA A 120 -5.67 16.07 21.55
CA ALA A 120 -5.00 17.37 21.48
C ALA A 120 -3.57 17.35 22.05
N SER A 121 -3.31 16.55 23.10
CA SER A 121 -1.96 16.39 23.68
C SER A 121 -1.02 15.52 22.83
N THR A 122 -1.55 14.67 21.96
CA THR A 122 -0.80 13.63 21.24
C THR A 122 -1.43 13.30 19.87
N PHE A 123 -1.35 14.22 18.91
CA PHE A 123 -1.91 13.99 17.56
C PHE A 123 -0.86 13.80 16.45
N ASN A 124 0.42 14.13 16.66
CA ASN A 124 1.42 14.15 15.58
C ASN A 124 1.71 12.78 14.93
N HIS A 125 1.22 11.68 15.52
CA HIS A 125 1.43 10.31 15.03
C HIS A 125 0.27 9.77 14.18
N ILE A 126 -0.86 10.49 14.10
CA ILE A 126 -2.08 10.02 13.41
C ILE A 126 -2.03 10.23 11.89
N HIS A 127 -1.01 10.93 11.41
CA HIS A 127 -0.83 11.30 10.01
C HIS A 127 0.66 11.39 9.70
N VAL A 128 1.00 11.36 8.41
CA VAL A 128 2.37 11.49 7.91
C VAL A 128 2.42 12.44 6.72
N GLY A 129 3.39 13.35 6.71
CA GLY A 129 3.62 14.27 5.61
C GLY A 129 2.70 15.50 5.58
N PRO A 130 2.48 16.11 4.40
CA PRO A 130 1.69 17.32 4.25
C PRO A 130 0.24 17.15 4.70
N TYR A 131 -0.37 18.23 5.19
CA TYR A 131 -1.78 18.28 5.58
C TYR A 131 -2.38 19.65 5.19
N LYS A 132 -3.69 19.69 5.01
CA LYS A 132 -4.44 20.93 4.76
C LYS A 132 -5.42 21.19 5.90
N VAL A 133 -5.22 22.28 6.63
CA VAL A 133 -6.11 22.66 7.73
C VAL A 133 -7.51 22.94 7.20
N LEU A 134 -8.51 22.28 7.78
CA LEU A 134 -9.93 22.55 7.55
C LEU A 134 -10.53 23.38 8.68
N LEU A 135 -10.11 23.12 9.91
CA LEU A 135 -10.59 23.74 11.14
C LEU A 135 -9.49 23.72 12.18
N ASP A 136 -9.28 24.82 12.92
CA ASP A 136 -8.36 24.83 14.05
C ASP A 136 -8.81 25.84 15.11
N LYS A 137 -9.66 25.40 16.05
CA LYS A 137 -10.29 26.27 17.06
C LYS A 137 -9.29 26.74 18.12
N LYS A 138 -8.16 26.04 18.27
CA LYS A 138 -7.16 26.29 19.34
C LYS A 138 -5.76 26.57 18.81
N ARG A 139 -5.59 26.65 17.49
CA ARG A 139 -4.32 26.91 16.80
C ARG A 139 -3.27 25.81 17.08
N ILE A 140 -3.71 24.57 17.29
CA ILE A 140 -2.81 23.45 17.59
C ILE A 140 -2.12 22.91 16.33
N LEU A 141 -2.67 23.18 15.14
CA LEU A 141 -2.09 22.79 13.87
C LEU A 141 -1.09 23.83 13.34
N GLU A 142 -0.94 24.99 14.00
CA GLU A 142 0.05 26.00 13.58
C GLU A 142 1.47 25.51 13.85
N GLY A 143 2.21 25.25 12.77
CA GLY A 143 3.58 24.72 12.86
C GLY A 143 3.64 23.25 13.27
N ALA A 144 2.51 22.53 13.30
CA ALA A 144 2.50 21.10 13.52
C ALA A 144 3.27 20.38 12.40
N VAL A 145 3.95 19.29 12.76
CA VAL A 145 4.69 18.44 11.84
C VAL A 145 4.26 17.01 12.07
N PHE A 146 3.89 16.36 10.98
CA PHE A 146 3.56 14.94 10.91
C PHE A 146 4.74 14.22 10.24
N PRO A 147 5.74 13.77 11.02
CA PRO A 147 6.96 13.24 10.45
C PRO A 147 6.71 11.89 9.76
N TRP A 148 7.40 11.65 8.65
CA TRP A 148 7.51 10.30 8.12
C TRP A 148 8.28 9.43 9.12
N PRO A 149 7.82 8.20 9.41
CA PRO A 149 8.58 7.28 10.23
C PRO A 149 9.96 7.06 9.61
N ALA A 150 11.01 7.40 10.36
CA ALA A 150 12.36 7.00 9.98
C ALA A 150 12.51 5.52 10.30
N VAL A 151 12.84 4.70 9.30
CA VAL A 151 13.19 3.30 9.55
C VAL A 151 14.61 3.26 10.11
N ALA A 152 14.79 2.61 11.26
CA ALA A 152 16.11 2.52 11.86
C ALA A 152 17.07 1.74 10.95
N GLN A 153 18.35 2.10 10.95
CA GLN A 153 19.33 1.51 10.02
C GLN A 153 19.49 0.00 10.24
N ASP A 154 19.48 -0.44 11.49
CA ASP A 154 19.53 -1.85 11.88
C ASP A 154 18.29 -2.62 11.43
N GLU A 155 17.10 -2.02 11.56
CA GLU A 155 15.85 -2.55 11.03
C GLU A 155 15.91 -2.71 9.50
N GLN A 156 16.42 -1.72 8.76
CA GLN A 156 16.58 -1.81 7.32
C GLN A 156 17.56 -2.90 6.89
N VAL A 157 18.68 -3.04 7.61
CA VAL A 157 19.66 -4.10 7.36
C VAL A 157 19.03 -5.47 7.60
N GLU A 158 18.19 -5.61 8.64
CA GLU A 158 17.48 -6.85 8.91
C GLU A 158 16.39 -7.16 7.87
N THR A 159 15.65 -6.14 7.40
CA THR A 159 14.71 -6.28 6.27
C THR A 159 15.45 -6.74 5.01
N LEU A 160 16.57 -6.11 4.66
CA LEU A 160 17.40 -6.54 3.52
C LEU A 160 17.89 -7.98 3.70
N ARG A 161 18.45 -8.32 4.87
CA ARG A 161 18.90 -9.69 5.17
C ARG A 161 17.76 -10.69 5.01
N SER A 162 16.57 -10.38 5.52
CA SER A 162 15.40 -11.24 5.40
C SER A 162 14.99 -11.43 3.94
N LEU A 163 14.92 -10.37 3.14
CA LEU A 163 14.62 -10.46 1.69
C LEU A 163 15.64 -11.33 0.95
N LEU A 164 16.93 -11.20 1.26
CA LEU A 164 17.99 -11.98 0.63
C LEU A 164 17.84 -13.48 0.91
N TYR A 165 17.55 -13.87 2.15
CA TYR A 165 17.51 -15.28 2.54
C TYR A 165 16.16 -15.95 2.25
N TRP A 166 15.05 -15.26 2.55
CA TRP A 166 13.71 -15.83 2.38
C TRP A 166 13.30 -15.94 0.92
N PHE A 167 13.89 -15.16 0.00
CA PHE A 167 13.66 -15.33 -1.44
C PHE A 167 13.87 -16.78 -1.90
N TRP A 168 14.98 -17.40 -1.50
CA TRP A 168 15.31 -18.77 -1.89
C TRP A 168 14.41 -19.81 -1.22
N HIS A 169 14.00 -19.57 0.02
CA HIS A 169 12.98 -20.39 0.68
C HIS A 169 11.68 -20.33 -0.11
N ASN A 170 11.23 -19.14 -0.48
CA ASN A 170 9.99 -18.92 -1.22
C ASN A 170 10.05 -19.55 -2.62
N LEU A 171 11.20 -19.45 -3.31
CA LEU A 171 11.41 -20.09 -4.60
C LEU A 171 11.23 -21.61 -4.49
N CYS A 172 11.80 -22.22 -3.46
CA CYS A 172 11.70 -23.67 -3.27
C CYS A 172 10.30 -24.10 -2.81
N HIS A 173 9.74 -23.45 -1.80
CA HIS A 173 8.54 -23.90 -1.10
C HIS A 173 7.24 -23.41 -1.72
N HIS A 174 7.20 -22.19 -2.27
CA HIS A 174 6.01 -21.60 -2.86
C HIS A 174 5.96 -21.74 -4.38
N PHE A 175 7.10 -21.96 -5.05
CA PHE A 175 7.13 -22.13 -6.51
C PHE A 175 7.53 -23.54 -6.96
N ILE A 176 8.79 -23.95 -6.76
CA ILE A 176 9.33 -25.22 -7.29
C ILE A 176 8.52 -26.42 -6.79
N THR A 177 8.30 -26.52 -5.47
CA THR A 177 7.63 -27.66 -4.85
C THR A 177 6.16 -27.79 -5.31
N PRO A 178 5.34 -26.72 -5.27
CA PRO A 178 3.97 -26.79 -5.77
C PRO A 178 3.90 -27.08 -7.27
N LEU A 179 4.79 -26.48 -8.08
CA LEU A 179 4.80 -26.69 -9.52
C LEU A 179 5.14 -28.15 -9.88
N ALA A 180 6.14 -28.73 -9.21
CA ALA A 180 6.50 -30.14 -9.36
C ALA A 180 5.36 -31.10 -8.95
N ARG A 181 4.51 -30.68 -8.01
CA ARG A 181 3.31 -31.43 -7.57
C ARG A 181 2.07 -31.18 -8.43
N GLY A 182 2.18 -30.37 -9.50
CA GLY A 182 1.04 -30.02 -10.36
C GLY A 182 0.08 -28.99 -9.75
N GLN A 183 0.45 -28.34 -8.64
CA GLN A 183 -0.35 -27.34 -7.95
C GLN A 183 -0.16 -25.96 -8.61
N MET A 184 -0.69 -25.81 -9.83
CA MET A 184 -0.45 -24.65 -10.70
C MET A 184 -0.80 -23.31 -10.04
N TRP A 185 -1.96 -23.20 -9.39
CA TRP A 185 -2.39 -21.97 -8.71
C TRP A 185 -1.49 -21.60 -7.54
N SER A 186 -1.09 -22.57 -6.73
CA SER A 186 -0.17 -22.34 -5.61
C SER A 186 1.20 -21.87 -6.11
N ALA A 187 1.73 -22.51 -7.16
CA ALA A 187 2.96 -22.07 -7.80
C ALA A 187 2.84 -20.66 -8.39
N TYR A 188 1.71 -20.34 -9.01
CA TYR A 188 1.45 -19.02 -9.60
C TYR A 188 1.38 -17.92 -8.54
N GLY A 189 0.78 -18.19 -7.38
CA GLY A 189 0.86 -17.32 -6.20
C GLY A 189 2.30 -17.09 -5.76
N GLY A 190 3.11 -18.16 -5.71
CA GLY A 190 4.54 -18.05 -5.38
C GLY A 190 5.34 -17.14 -6.33
N LEU A 191 4.99 -17.05 -7.62
CA LEU A 191 5.60 -16.08 -8.53
C LEU A 191 5.33 -14.63 -8.13
N ALA A 192 4.13 -14.33 -7.62
CA ALA A 192 3.78 -13.00 -7.15
C ALA A 192 4.61 -12.61 -5.91
N ASP A 193 4.80 -13.53 -4.97
CA ASP A 193 5.64 -13.31 -3.78
C ASP A 193 7.11 -13.07 -4.12
N LEU A 194 7.64 -13.82 -5.10
CA LEU A 194 9.01 -13.65 -5.59
C LEU A 194 9.20 -12.31 -6.32
N ARG A 195 8.22 -11.89 -7.15
CA ARG A 195 8.22 -10.55 -7.75
C ARG A 195 8.20 -9.47 -6.67
N LEU A 196 7.34 -9.60 -5.66
CA LEU A 196 7.25 -8.63 -4.56
C LEU A 196 8.58 -8.48 -3.83
N SER A 197 9.28 -9.60 -3.58
CA SER A 197 10.62 -9.59 -3.01
C SER A 197 11.62 -8.79 -3.87
N CYS A 198 11.55 -8.95 -5.19
CA CYS A 198 12.39 -8.20 -6.14
C CYS A 198 12.07 -6.70 -6.17
N VAL A 199 10.78 -6.32 -6.12
CA VAL A 199 10.37 -4.91 -6.02
C VAL A 199 10.93 -4.29 -4.75
N ASN A 200 10.84 -4.98 -3.62
CA ASN A 200 11.40 -4.50 -2.35
C ASN A 200 12.92 -4.33 -2.41
N LEU A 201 13.65 -5.26 -3.02
CA LEU A 201 15.08 -5.09 -3.26
C LEU A 201 15.39 -3.89 -4.17
N ALA A 202 14.59 -3.67 -5.21
CA ALA A 202 14.77 -2.53 -6.11
C ALA A 202 14.54 -1.19 -5.36
N ARG A 203 13.52 -1.12 -4.50
CA ARG A 203 13.25 0.06 -3.64
C ARG A 203 14.39 0.33 -2.68
N LEU A 204 14.92 -0.70 -2.01
CA LEU A 204 16.07 -0.56 -1.11
C LEU A 204 17.34 -0.12 -1.83
N ARG A 205 17.52 -0.52 -3.10
CA ARG A 205 18.62 -0.04 -3.94
C ARG A 205 18.49 1.45 -4.27
N GLU A 206 17.28 1.91 -4.57
CA GLU A 206 17.03 3.31 -4.92
C GLU A 206 17.13 4.23 -3.69
N ASN A 207 16.52 3.82 -2.56
CA ASN A 207 16.56 4.56 -1.31
C ASN A 207 16.53 3.63 -0.09
N PHE A 208 17.71 3.31 0.44
CA PHE A 208 17.84 2.45 1.61
C PHE A 208 17.28 3.06 2.91
N GLN A 209 17.04 4.38 2.95
CA GLN A 209 16.46 5.03 4.13
C GLN A 209 14.93 4.98 4.15
N ALA A 210 14.29 4.65 3.03
CA ALA A 210 12.84 4.51 2.92
C ALA A 210 12.40 3.04 3.11
N ALA A 211 11.22 2.84 3.69
CA ALA A 211 10.64 1.51 3.83
C ALA A 211 10.44 0.83 2.46
N ALA A 212 10.60 -0.49 2.44
CA ALA A 212 10.32 -1.31 1.27
C ALA A 212 8.81 -1.66 1.21
N GLU A 213 8.01 -0.74 0.68
CA GLU A 213 6.53 -0.80 0.71
C GLU A 213 5.92 -1.60 -0.46
N GLY A 214 6.65 -2.55 -1.02
CA GLY A 214 6.15 -3.39 -2.12
C GLY A 214 5.73 -2.57 -3.33
N TYR A 215 4.52 -2.85 -3.84
CA TYR A 215 3.96 -2.22 -5.02
C TYR A 215 3.34 -0.83 -4.76
N GLU A 216 3.26 -0.38 -3.51
CA GLU A 216 2.62 0.90 -3.17
C GLU A 216 3.33 2.05 -3.91
N LYS A 217 2.60 2.67 -4.85
CA LYS A 217 3.08 3.78 -5.70
C LYS A 217 4.44 3.51 -6.35
N VAL A 218 4.71 2.27 -6.76
CA VAL A 218 6.03 1.84 -7.21
C VAL A 218 6.56 2.64 -8.40
N GLU A 219 5.71 3.12 -9.30
CA GLU A 219 6.08 3.95 -10.46
C GLU A 219 6.53 5.37 -10.07
N LYS A 220 6.24 5.81 -8.84
CA LYS A 220 6.78 7.05 -8.27
C LYS A 220 8.11 6.81 -7.55
N ALA A 221 8.36 5.58 -7.11
CA ALA A 221 9.55 5.20 -6.38
C ALA A 221 10.67 4.70 -7.30
N LEU A 222 10.34 4.09 -8.44
CA LEU A 222 11.26 3.46 -9.38
C LEU A 222 10.95 3.89 -10.80
N ALA A 223 12.00 3.97 -11.64
CA ALA A 223 11.82 4.22 -13.07
C ALA A 223 11.17 3.00 -13.73
N VAL A 224 10.24 3.22 -14.66
CA VAL A 224 9.49 2.15 -15.33
C VAL A 224 10.41 1.17 -16.06
N GLU A 225 11.53 1.64 -16.61
CA GLU A 225 12.53 0.81 -17.27
C GLU A 225 13.19 -0.18 -16.31
N GLN A 226 13.28 0.15 -15.01
CA GLN A 226 13.78 -0.77 -13.98
C GLN A 226 12.76 -1.88 -13.68
N LEU A 227 11.47 -1.68 -13.98
CA LEU A 227 10.39 -2.64 -13.75
C LEU A 227 10.13 -3.56 -14.95
N ALA A 228 10.60 -3.21 -16.15
CA ALA A 228 10.36 -3.96 -17.39
C ALA A 228 10.70 -5.46 -17.29
N PRO A 229 11.81 -5.91 -16.65
CA PRO A 229 12.06 -7.33 -16.47
C PRO A 229 10.98 -8.03 -15.61
N LEU A 230 10.44 -7.35 -14.59
CA LEU A 230 9.39 -7.91 -13.74
C LEU A 230 8.04 -7.95 -14.45
N GLU A 231 7.73 -6.96 -15.28
CA GLU A 231 6.54 -6.96 -16.15
C GLU A 231 6.51 -8.18 -17.06
N ALA A 232 7.64 -8.54 -17.66
CA ALA A 232 7.78 -9.72 -18.53
C ALA A 232 7.48 -11.07 -17.82
N THR A 233 7.37 -11.07 -16.49
CA THR A 233 7.07 -12.28 -15.70
C THR A 233 5.57 -12.46 -15.45
N CYS A 234 4.74 -11.48 -15.82
CA CYS A 234 3.28 -11.60 -15.86
C CYS A 234 2.89 -12.53 -17.01
N CYS A 235 2.64 -13.80 -16.69
CA CYS A 235 2.51 -14.89 -17.65
C CYS A 235 1.16 -15.60 -17.53
N PRO A 236 0.70 -16.34 -18.55
CA PRO A 236 -0.46 -17.22 -18.41
C PRO A 236 -0.20 -18.34 -17.39
N LEU A 237 -1.27 -18.98 -16.91
CA LEU A 237 -1.21 -20.14 -16.00
C LEU A 237 -0.77 -21.42 -16.73
N GLU A 238 0.43 -21.37 -17.31
CA GLU A 238 1.04 -22.42 -18.11
C GLU A 238 2.42 -22.75 -17.55
N ARG A 239 2.71 -24.05 -17.44
CA ARG A 239 3.94 -24.52 -16.78
C ARG A 239 5.20 -23.91 -17.39
N SER A 240 5.30 -23.91 -18.72
CA SER A 240 6.46 -23.38 -19.42
C SER A 240 6.61 -21.87 -19.22
N ALA A 241 5.52 -21.12 -19.35
CA ALA A 241 5.50 -19.67 -19.15
C ALA A 241 5.88 -19.29 -17.70
N MET A 242 5.39 -20.05 -16.71
CA MET A 242 5.72 -19.87 -15.30
C MET A 242 7.20 -20.17 -14.99
N LEU A 243 7.78 -21.20 -15.62
CA LEU A 243 9.21 -21.50 -15.48
C LEU A 243 10.08 -20.38 -16.07
N GLN A 244 9.71 -19.88 -17.25
CA GLN A 244 10.41 -18.75 -17.87
C GLN A 244 10.32 -17.48 -16.99
N ALA A 245 9.14 -17.19 -16.43
CA ALA A 245 8.95 -16.11 -15.48
C ALA A 245 9.86 -16.29 -14.25
N ALA A 246 9.94 -17.48 -13.67
CA ALA A 246 10.82 -17.75 -12.52
C ALA A 246 12.30 -17.51 -12.83
N LEU A 247 12.78 -17.91 -14.02
CA LEU A 247 14.16 -17.66 -14.45
C LEU A 247 14.47 -16.16 -14.54
N VAL A 248 13.55 -15.38 -15.11
CA VAL A 248 13.70 -13.91 -15.18
C VAL A 248 13.72 -13.29 -13.78
N ILE A 249 12.83 -13.72 -12.88
CA ILE A 249 12.79 -13.24 -11.49
C ILE A 249 14.09 -13.58 -10.75
N VAL A 250 14.61 -14.81 -10.87
CA VAL A 250 15.87 -15.22 -10.22
C VAL A 250 17.04 -14.37 -10.73
N ARG A 251 17.14 -14.15 -12.04
CA ARG A 251 18.18 -13.29 -12.61
C ARG A 251 18.08 -11.86 -12.06
N PHE A 252 16.89 -11.29 -12.05
CA PHE A 252 16.65 -9.93 -11.54
C PHE A 252 17.01 -9.83 -10.04
N TYR A 253 16.62 -10.83 -9.24
CA TYR A 253 17.04 -10.93 -7.85
C TYR A 253 18.57 -10.92 -7.72
N GLN A 254 19.28 -11.77 -8.46
CA GLN A 254 20.74 -11.88 -8.36
C GLN A 254 21.45 -10.56 -8.71
N GLU A 255 20.96 -9.85 -9.72
CA GLU A 255 21.47 -8.54 -10.14
C GLU A 255 21.34 -7.47 -9.03
N LEU A 256 20.27 -7.53 -8.22
CA LEU A 256 20.05 -6.60 -7.11
C LEU A 256 20.72 -7.04 -5.80
N ALA A 257 20.58 -8.32 -5.48
CA ALA A 257 20.92 -8.91 -4.20
C ALA A 257 22.42 -8.82 -3.90
N VAL A 258 23.26 -9.14 -4.88
CA VAL A 258 24.72 -9.22 -4.68
C VAL A 258 25.34 -7.83 -4.39
N PRO A 259 25.06 -6.78 -5.18
CA PRO A 259 25.53 -5.44 -4.85
C PRO A 259 25.00 -4.93 -3.51
N LEU A 260 23.70 -5.11 -3.22
CA LEU A 260 23.10 -4.66 -1.96
C LEU A 260 23.72 -5.34 -0.74
N ALA A 261 23.85 -6.67 -0.78
CA ALA A 261 24.47 -7.42 0.30
C ALA A 261 25.90 -6.92 0.57
N ARG A 262 26.68 -6.68 -0.49
CA ARG A 262 28.05 -6.14 -0.38
C ARG A 262 28.07 -4.75 0.24
N THR A 263 27.24 -3.83 -0.25
CA THR A 263 27.19 -2.44 0.23
C THR A 263 26.85 -2.36 1.71
N HIS A 264 25.98 -3.24 2.20
CA HIS A 264 25.51 -3.24 3.59
C HIS A 264 26.19 -4.29 4.48
N GLY A 265 27.27 -4.93 4.01
CA GLY A 265 28.06 -5.88 4.80
C GLY A 265 27.32 -7.17 5.18
N ILE A 266 26.28 -7.54 4.44
CA ILE A 266 25.51 -8.76 4.66
C ILE A 266 26.17 -9.92 3.89
N PRO A 267 26.42 -11.08 4.53
CA PRO A 267 26.92 -12.25 3.82
C PRO A 267 25.95 -12.69 2.71
N SER A 268 26.47 -12.81 1.49
CA SER A 268 25.67 -13.32 0.36
C SER A 268 25.38 -14.81 0.55
N PRO A 269 24.12 -15.28 0.38
CA PRO A 269 23.77 -16.68 0.50
C PRO A 269 24.16 -17.50 -0.76
N ALA A 270 25.42 -17.41 -1.20
CA ALA A 270 25.88 -17.93 -2.49
C ALA A 270 25.72 -19.45 -2.65
N ASP A 271 25.92 -20.23 -1.58
CA ASP A 271 25.68 -21.68 -1.63
C ASP A 271 24.18 -22.01 -1.76
N LEU A 272 23.32 -21.23 -1.11
CA LEU A 272 21.87 -21.40 -1.20
C LEU A 272 21.36 -21.02 -2.59
N ASP A 273 21.86 -19.92 -3.14
CA ASP A 273 21.61 -19.51 -4.53
C ASP A 273 21.92 -20.67 -5.49
N ARG A 274 23.17 -21.16 -5.47
CA ARG A 274 23.59 -22.26 -6.34
C ARG A 274 22.68 -23.48 -6.22
N VAL A 275 22.40 -23.94 -5.01
CA VAL A 275 21.55 -25.12 -4.78
C VAL A 275 20.13 -24.93 -5.31
N MET A 276 19.55 -23.74 -5.17
CA MET A 276 18.17 -23.48 -5.58
C MET A 276 18.06 -23.18 -7.08
N SER A 277 19.04 -22.48 -7.65
CA SER A 277 19.18 -22.30 -9.10
C SER A 277 19.32 -23.64 -9.81
N ASP A 278 20.20 -24.54 -9.33
CA ASP A 278 20.34 -25.91 -9.87
C ASP A 278 19.02 -26.71 -9.81
N ARG A 279 18.19 -26.49 -8.79
CA ARG A 279 16.87 -27.15 -8.67
C ARG A 279 15.87 -26.61 -9.67
N LEU A 280 15.85 -25.29 -9.88
CA LEU A 280 14.99 -24.66 -10.87
C LEU A 280 15.38 -25.13 -12.27
N GLU A 281 16.67 -25.16 -12.60
CA GLU A 281 17.18 -25.62 -13.89
C GLU A 281 16.77 -27.06 -14.19
N LYS A 282 16.92 -27.98 -13.22
CA LYS A 282 16.44 -29.37 -13.39
C LYS A 282 14.94 -29.46 -13.68
N LEU A 283 14.15 -28.58 -13.08
CA LEU A 283 12.72 -28.52 -13.33
C LEU A 283 12.42 -27.96 -14.73
N CYS A 284 13.17 -26.95 -15.16
CA CYS A 284 13.13 -26.41 -16.52
C CYS A 284 13.45 -27.50 -17.54
N ASP A 285 14.56 -28.23 -17.38
CA ASP A 285 14.96 -29.30 -18.28
C ASP A 285 13.89 -30.39 -18.41
N ALA A 286 13.18 -30.71 -17.31
CA ALA A 286 12.14 -31.72 -17.31
C ALA A 286 10.85 -31.31 -18.05
N TYR A 287 10.60 -30.01 -18.22
CA TYR A 287 9.29 -29.49 -18.68
C TYR A 287 9.36 -28.47 -19.82
N LEU A 288 10.55 -28.05 -20.23
CA LEU A 288 10.79 -27.15 -21.37
C LEU A 288 11.50 -27.83 -22.54
N SER A 289 11.97 -29.08 -22.37
CA SER A 289 12.50 -29.92 -23.44
C SER A 289 11.40 -30.60 -24.24
#